data_AF-A0A4T2BXF9-F1
#
_entry.id   AF-A0A4T2BXF9-F1
#
_cell.length_a   1.000
_cell.length_b   1.000
_cell.length_c   1.000
_cell.angle_alpha   90.00
_cell.angle_beta   90.00
_cell.angle_gamma   90.00
#
_symmetry.space_group_name_H-M   'P 1'
#
loop_
_entity.id
_entity.type
_entity.pdbx_description
1 polymer ?
#
loop_
_entity_poly.entity_id
_entity_poly.type
_entity_poly.pdbx_seq_one_letter_code
_entity_poly.pdbx_strand_id
1 'polypeptide(L)'
;MVLDMLVLIRDGKVTGVKLDSRVDTGDLGDCYKFYFDPNGSGKPRYRLVYRYTPDELHAVAVEAVAVGRRANLDAYRRAIANLGRE
;
A
#
# COMPACT_ATOMS: atom_id res chain seq x y z
N MET A 1 5.76 13.34 -0.02
CA MET A 1 6.23 12.08 -0.63
C MET A 1 5.17 10.98 -0.62
N VAL A 2 4.83 10.35 0.52
CA VAL A 2 3.77 9.31 0.55
C VAL A 2 2.38 9.92 0.41
N LEU A 3 2.14 11.06 1.05
CA LEU A 3 0.88 11.78 0.92
C LEU A 3 0.62 12.20 -0.54
N ASP A 4 1.65 12.68 -1.24
CA ASP A 4 1.55 13.00 -2.67
C ASP A 4 1.20 11.75 -3.50
N MET A 5 1.77 10.60 -3.17
CA MET A 5 1.42 9.33 -3.84
C MET A 5 -0.04 8.95 -3.58
N LEU A 6 -0.56 9.16 -2.37
CA LEU A 6 -1.98 8.91 -2.07
C LEU A 6 -2.90 9.83 -2.88
N VAL A 7 -2.51 11.10 -3.09
CA VAL A 7 -3.24 12.03 -3.98
C VAL A 7 -3.22 11.53 -5.42
N LEU A 8 -2.06 11.11 -5.94
CA LEU A 8 -1.95 10.57 -7.29
C LEU A 8 -2.77 9.29 -7.48
N ILE A 9 -2.83 8.43 -6.46
CA ILE A 9 -3.67 7.23 -6.44
C ILE A 9 -5.15 7.60 -6.44
N ARG A 10 -5.55 8.53 -5.56
CA ARG A 10 -6.94 9.02 -5.48
C ARG A 10 -7.41 9.61 -6.80
N ASP A 11 -6.54 10.38 -7.46
CA ASP A 11 -6.84 11.03 -8.74
C ASP A 11 -6.73 10.04 -9.94
N GLY A 12 -6.43 8.76 -9.70
CA GLY A 12 -6.31 7.73 -10.74
C GLY A 12 -5.09 7.86 -11.66
N LYS A 13 -4.13 8.74 -11.32
CA LYS A 13 -2.93 8.99 -12.14
C LYS A 13 -1.91 7.88 -12.03
N VAL A 14 -1.87 7.19 -10.89
CA VAL A 14 -1.02 6.01 -10.65
C VAL A 14 -1.81 4.96 -9.89
N THR A 15 -1.47 3.70 -10.08
CA THR A 15 -2.13 2.59 -9.38
C THR A 15 -1.08 1.62 -8.85
N GLY A 16 -1.30 1.12 -7.64
CA GLY A 16 -0.52 0.04 -7.07
C GLY A 16 -0.86 -1.33 -7.65
N VAL A 17 -0.13 -2.34 -7.22
CA VAL A 17 -0.38 -3.73 -7.57
C VAL A 17 -1.26 -4.34 -6.48
N LYS A 18 -2.36 -5.00 -6.87
CA LYS A 18 -3.22 -5.72 -5.92
C LYS A 18 -2.40 -6.78 -5.17
N LEU A 19 -2.65 -6.91 -3.87
CA LEU A 19 -2.05 -7.94 -3.03
C LEU A 19 -2.95 -9.18 -3.00
N ASP A 20 -2.35 -10.28 -2.60
CA ASP A 20 -3.01 -11.55 -2.40
C ASP A 20 -2.78 -12.01 -0.96
N SER A 21 -3.56 -12.99 -0.53
CA SER A 21 -3.27 -13.73 0.70
C SER A 21 -2.00 -14.58 0.54
N ARG A 22 -1.13 -14.57 1.54
CA ARG A 22 0.10 -15.36 1.56
C ARG A 22 0.37 -15.92 2.95
N VAL A 23 0.93 -17.13 3.00
CA VAL A 23 1.30 -17.82 4.26
C VAL A 23 2.22 -16.96 5.13
N ASP A 24 3.22 -16.29 4.54
CA ASP A 24 4.23 -15.53 5.29
C ASP A 24 3.78 -14.15 5.78
N THR A 25 2.66 -13.62 5.26
CA THR A 25 2.24 -12.23 5.50
C THR A 25 0.74 -12.09 5.78
N GLY A 26 0.01 -13.17 6.03
CA GLY A 26 -1.44 -13.13 6.24
C GLY A 26 -2.25 -12.69 5.01
N ASP A 27 -3.54 -12.41 5.24
CA ASP A 27 -4.46 -11.99 4.18
C ASP A 27 -4.44 -10.46 3.99
N LEU A 28 -3.94 -10.04 2.82
CA LEU A 28 -3.94 -8.67 2.33
C LEU A 28 -4.69 -8.54 1.00
N GLY A 29 -5.61 -9.47 0.67
CA GLY A 29 -6.29 -9.53 -0.63
C GLY A 29 -7.15 -8.31 -0.98
N ASP A 30 -7.54 -7.52 0.02
CA ASP A 30 -8.25 -6.24 -0.13
C ASP A 30 -7.32 -5.02 -0.22
N CYS A 31 -6.00 -5.24 -0.16
CA CYS A 31 -4.99 -4.19 -0.17
C CYS A 31 -4.25 -4.13 -1.52
N TYR A 32 -3.57 -3.01 -1.72
CA TYR A 32 -2.67 -2.74 -2.83
C TYR A 32 -1.29 -2.37 -2.30
N LYS A 33 -0.24 -2.66 -3.06
CA LYS A 33 1.12 -2.17 -2.81
C LYS A 33 1.53 -1.15 -3.85
N PHE A 34 2.16 -0.07 -3.40
CA PHE A 34 2.82 0.91 -4.26
C PHE A 34 4.31 0.98 -3.92
N TYR A 35 5.17 0.87 -4.93
CA TYR A 35 6.62 0.93 -4.75
C TYR A 35 7.10 2.38 -4.85
N PHE A 36 7.91 2.82 -3.89
CA PHE A 36 8.51 4.15 -3.96
C PHE A 36 9.92 4.18 -3.35
N ASP A 37 10.72 5.15 -3.78
CA ASP A 37 12.01 5.46 -3.17
C ASP A 37 12.26 6.98 -3.22
N PRO A 38 12.48 7.62 -2.06
CA PRO A 38 12.81 9.04 -1.99
C PRO A 38 14.03 9.46 -2.83
N ASN A 39 15.02 8.57 -2.95
CA ASN A 39 16.32 8.93 -3.54
C ASN A 39 16.45 8.51 -5.02
N GLY A 40 15.45 7.81 -5.58
CA GLY A 40 15.35 7.48 -7.01
C GLY A 40 16.43 6.56 -7.60
N SER A 41 17.49 6.21 -6.87
CA SER A 41 18.60 5.40 -7.38
C SER A 41 18.42 3.90 -7.09
N GLY A 42 17.80 3.18 -8.03
CA GLY A 42 17.75 1.71 -8.04
C GLY A 42 16.39 1.10 -7.67
N LYS A 43 16.41 -0.15 -7.19
CA LYS A 43 15.19 -0.88 -6.82
C LYS A 43 14.48 -0.17 -5.65
N PRO A 44 13.16 0.10 -5.74
CA PRO A 44 12.46 0.80 -4.69
C PRO A 44 12.60 0.13 -3.32
N ARG A 45 13.14 0.88 -2.35
CA ARG A 45 13.41 0.37 -1.00
C ARG A 45 12.20 0.41 -0.08
N TYR A 46 11.15 1.15 -0.44
CA TYR A 46 9.94 1.30 0.37
C TYR A 46 8.70 0.84 -0.38
N ARG A 47 7.69 0.48 0.42
CA ARG A 47 6.35 0.15 -0.05
C ARG A 47 5.32 0.86 0.81
N LEU A 48 4.33 1.42 0.14
CA LEU A 48 3.06 1.83 0.73
C LEU A 48 2.08 0.67 0.52
N VAL A 49 1.44 0.21 1.59
CA VAL A 49 0.26 -0.66 1.55
C VAL A 49 -0.95 0.22 1.78
N TYR A 50 -1.95 0.11 0.92
CA TYR A 50 -3.14 0.94 0.99
C TYR A 50 -4.41 0.16 0.58
N ARG A 51 -5.57 0.61 1.04
CA ARG A 51 -6.88 0.14 0.55
C ARG A 51 -7.49 1.20 -0.35
N TYR A 52 -8.18 0.75 -1.38
CA TYR A 52 -8.82 1.62 -2.37
C TYR A 52 -10.29 1.22 -2.47
N THR A 53 -11.17 2.15 -2.10
CA THR A 53 -12.62 1.95 -2.21
C THR A 53 -13.16 2.97 -3.21
N PRO A 54 -13.41 2.57 -4.47
CA PRO A 54 -14.13 3.40 -5.41
C PRO A 54 -15.62 3.37 -5.04
N ASP A 55 -16.11 4.40 -4.36
CA ASP A 55 -17.55 4.63 -4.21
C ASP A 55 -17.99 5.65 -5.26
N GLU A 56 -18.87 5.23 -6.17
CA GLU A 56 -19.44 6.08 -7.24
C GLU A 56 -20.37 7.17 -6.68
N LEU A 57 -20.85 7.04 -5.44
CA LEU A 57 -21.79 7.97 -4.81
C LEU A 57 -21.14 8.92 -3.79
N HIS A 58 -20.04 8.54 -3.11
CA HIS A 58 -19.58 9.26 -1.90
C HIS A 58 -18.10 9.64 -1.82
N ALA A 59 -17.37 9.62 -2.94
CA ALA A 59 -15.95 9.95 -3.09
C ALA A 59 -14.97 8.77 -2.93
N VAL A 60 -13.87 8.86 -3.68
CA VAL A 60 -12.78 7.88 -3.69
C VAL A 60 -12.05 7.92 -2.35
N ALA A 61 -12.10 6.81 -1.61
CA ALA A 61 -11.36 6.65 -0.37
C ALA A 61 -10.06 5.88 -0.61
N VAL A 62 -8.93 6.50 -0.25
CA VAL A 62 -7.61 5.87 -0.22
C VAL A 62 -7.11 5.84 1.22
N GLU A 63 -7.04 4.64 1.80
CA GLU A 63 -6.61 4.44 3.17
C GLU A 63 -5.15 3.97 3.18
N ALA A 64 -4.25 4.76 3.77
CA ALA A 64 -2.87 4.33 3.97
C ALA A 64 -2.80 3.36 5.15
N VAL A 65 -2.60 2.08 4.86
CA VAL A 65 -2.55 1.01 5.87
C VAL A 65 -1.17 0.95 6.53
N ALA A 66 -0.09 0.95 5.73
CA ALA A 66 1.26 0.90 6.26
C ALA A 66 2.29 1.45 5.26
N VAL A 67 3.38 2.00 5.81
CA VAL A 67 4.61 2.28 5.06
C VAL A 67 5.74 1.50 5.72
N GLY A 68 6.52 0.80 4.90
CA GLY A 68 7.65 0.02 5.39
C GLY A 68 8.70 -0.26 4.34
N ARG A 69 9.81 -0.83 4.79
CA ARG A 69 10.91 -1.23 3.91
C ARG A 69 10.52 -2.47 3.10
N ARG A 70 11.22 -2.63 1.97
CA ARG A 70 11.14 -3.84 1.15
C ARG A 70 11.72 -5.06 1.88
N ALA A 71 12.80 -4.86 2.63
CA ALA A 71 13.51 -5.90 3.35
C ALA A 71 12.63 -6.52 4.44
N ASN A 72 12.81 -7.82 4.68
CA ASN A 72 12.16 -8.57 5.77
C ASN A 72 10.62 -8.48 5.79
N LEU A 73 9.99 -8.19 4.65
CA LEU A 73 8.53 -8.04 4.53
C LEU A 73 7.94 -6.98 5.48
N ASP A 74 8.74 -6.00 5.91
CA ASP A 74 8.38 -5.00 6.93
C ASP A 74 7.06 -4.27 6.62
N ALA A 75 6.87 -3.80 5.39
CA ALA A 75 5.63 -3.15 4.98
C ALA A 75 4.38 -4.04 5.13
N TYR A 76 4.51 -5.35 4.92
CA TYR A 76 3.38 -6.28 4.98
C TYR A 76 3.07 -6.72 6.40
N ARG A 77 4.11 -6.99 7.20
CA ARG A 77 3.95 -7.32 8.63
C ARG A 77 3.28 -6.18 9.39
N ARG A 78 3.70 -4.93 9.13
CA ARG A 78 3.04 -3.75 9.66
C ARG A 78 1.58 -3.63 9.20
N ALA A 79 1.30 -3.95 7.93
CA ALA A 79 -0.05 -3.86 7.42
C ALA A 79 -1.00 -4.84 8.13
N ILE A 80 -0.59 -6.09 8.34
CA ILE A 80 -1.37 -7.07 9.10
C ILE A 80 -1.62 -6.60 10.53
N ALA A 81 -0.57 -6.15 11.22
CA ALA A 81 -0.68 -5.64 12.59
C ALA A 81 -1.63 -4.44 12.67
N ASN A 82 -1.50 -3.47 11.75
CA ASN A 82 -2.35 -2.28 11.70
C ASN A 82 -3.81 -2.61 11.37
N LEU A 83 -4.07 -3.70 10.64
CA LEU A 83 -5.40 -4.19 10.32
C LEU A 83 -5.97 -5.14 11.39
N GLY A 84 -5.19 -5.49 12.42
CA GLY A 84 -5.59 -6.43 13.47
C GLY A 84 -5.84 -7.85 12.96
N ARG A 85 -5.07 -8.33 11.98
CA ARG A 85 -5.24 -9.65 11.33
C ARG A 85 -4.17 -10.68 11.76
N GLU A 86 -3.64 -10.53 12.97
CA GLU A 86 -2.60 -11.42 13.52
C GLU A 86 -3.13 -12.80 13.92
#